data_AF-A0A1A7Z6C3-F1
#
_entry.id   AF-A0A1A7Z6C3-F1
#
_cell.length_a   1.000
_cell.length_b   1.000
_cell.length_c   1.000
_cell.angle_alpha   90.00
_cell.angle_beta   90.00
_cell.angle_gamma   90.00
#
_symmetry.space_group_name_H-M   'P 1'
#
loop_
_entity.id
_entity.type
_entity.pdbx_description
1 polymer ?
#
loop_
_entity_poly.entity_id
_entity_poly.type
_entity_poly.pdbx_seq_one_letter_code
_entity_poly.pdbx_strand_id
1 'polypeptide(L)'
;EEEIYSCIDDSPKCELRGVDKMEVTDVIDTAIEQLNKKYMPVLHLKKQQLINGYRRFDPTRGMEYTLDLQLEVVNQKGHSRSITKRVHLVRPLSLIEIIPMPYVTEATRVHIIIPLTSEDRSYVNHFLEVFASNAFETSENAVLTFLFIYDPEEA
;
A
#
# COMPACT_ATOMS: atom_id res chain seq x y z
N GLU A 1 -16.25 -10.19 -0.14
CA GLU A 1 -16.75 -9.08 -0.97
C GLU A 1 -17.28 -9.68 -2.25
N GLU A 2 -18.61 -9.66 -2.41
CA GLU A 2 -19.25 -10.06 -3.65
C GLU A 2 -19.08 -8.90 -4.64
N GLU A 3 -18.13 -9.06 -5.56
CA GLU A 3 -17.87 -8.07 -6.60
C GLU A 3 -18.98 -8.17 -7.64
N ILE A 4 -20.02 -7.34 -7.48
CA ILE A 4 -21.16 -7.30 -8.39
C ILE A 4 -20.70 -6.64 -9.70
N TYR A 5 -20.43 -7.48 -10.70
CA TYR A 5 -20.17 -7.07 -12.07
C TYR A 5 -21.49 -7.11 -12.83
N SER A 6 -22.07 -5.95 -13.08
CA SER A 6 -23.35 -5.93 -13.76
C SER A 6 -23.50 -4.63 -14.55
N CYS A 7 -23.93 -4.77 -15.80
CA CYS A 7 -24.42 -3.65 -16.59
C CYS A 7 -25.72 -3.12 -15.96
N ILE A 8 -26.28 -2.00 -16.42
CA ILE A 8 -27.50 -1.40 -15.83
C ILE A 8 -28.67 -2.41 -15.74
N ASP A 9 -28.67 -3.43 -16.59
CA ASP A 9 -29.65 -4.53 -16.68
C ASP A 9 -29.22 -5.83 -15.97
N ASP A 10 -28.22 -5.76 -15.09
CA ASP A 10 -27.55 -6.88 -14.44
C ASP A 10 -26.93 -7.93 -15.37
N SER A 11 -26.80 -7.63 -16.67
CA SER A 11 -26.20 -8.57 -17.62
C SER A 11 -24.68 -8.65 -17.43
N PRO A 12 -24.08 -9.85 -17.61
CA PRO A 12 -22.63 -10.03 -17.51
C PRO A 12 -21.88 -9.40 -18.70
N LYS A 13 -22.59 -9.00 -19.76
CA LYS A 13 -22.03 -8.39 -20.96
C LYS A 13 -23.05 -7.44 -21.58
N CYS A 14 -22.66 -6.18 -21.69
CA CYS A 14 -23.40 -5.15 -22.41
C CYS A 14 -22.58 -4.56 -23.56
N GLU A 15 -23.28 -3.92 -24.49
CA GLU A 15 -22.65 -3.09 -25.51
C GLU A 15 -22.26 -1.72 -24.94
N LEU A 16 -21.10 -1.22 -25.34
CA LEU A 16 -20.68 0.13 -25.01
C LEU A 16 -21.49 1.14 -25.83
N ARG A 17 -22.30 1.97 -25.15
CA ARG A 17 -23.14 2.99 -25.76
C ARG A 17 -22.93 4.34 -25.09
N GLY A 18 -23.19 5.43 -25.83
CA GLY A 18 -23.16 6.79 -25.29
C GLY A 18 -21.88 7.13 -24.51
N VAL A 19 -22.07 7.57 -23.27
CA VAL A 19 -20.98 8.02 -22.36
C VAL A 19 -20.01 6.89 -22.04
N ASP A 20 -20.48 5.66 -21.83
CA ASP A 20 -19.60 4.52 -21.51
C ASP A 20 -18.64 4.22 -22.67
N LYS A 21 -19.10 4.34 -23.92
CA LYS A 21 -18.24 4.18 -25.10
C LYS A 21 -17.18 5.29 -25.18
N MET A 22 -17.57 6.53 -24.89
CA MET A 22 -16.63 7.66 -24.89
C MET A 22 -15.57 7.47 -23.80
N GLU A 23 -16.00 7.09 -22.60
CA GLU A 23 -15.10 6.83 -21.48
C GLU A 23 -14.13 5.68 -21.77
N VAL A 24 -14.61 4.54 -22.27
CA VAL A 24 -13.72 3.42 -22.61
C VAL A 24 -12.75 3.80 -23.74
N THR A 25 -13.17 4.67 -24.67
CA THR A 25 -12.27 5.15 -25.73
C THR A 25 -11.12 5.97 -25.14
N ASP A 26 -11.43 6.92 -24.24
CA ASP A 26 -10.45 7.74 -23.52
C ASP A 26 -9.47 6.89 -22.69
N VAL A 27 -9.98 5.87 -21.99
CA VAL A 27 -9.15 4.91 -21.24
C VAL A 27 -8.21 4.13 -22.17
N ILE A 28 -8.67 3.71 -23.35
CA ILE A 28 -7.82 3.01 -24.32
C ILE A 28 -6.74 3.94 -24.87
N ASP A 29 -7.08 5.20 -25.17
CA ASP A 29 -6.12 6.15 -25.73
C ASP A 29 -5.02 6.45 -24.69
N THR A 30 -5.41 6.64 -23.42
CA THR A 30 -4.48 6.74 -22.28
C THR A 30 -3.60 5.49 -22.15
N ALA A 31 -4.18 4.29 -22.29
CA ALA A 31 -3.42 3.04 -22.23
C ALA A 31 -2.35 2.97 -23.32
N ILE A 32 -2.67 3.38 -24.54
CA ILE A 32 -1.74 3.39 -25.67
C ILE A 32 -0.65 4.43 -25.47
N GLU A 33 -0.99 5.61 -24.94
CA GLU A 33 0.00 6.63 -24.61
C GLU A 33 1.01 6.10 -23.58
N GLN A 34 0.53 5.47 -22.50
CA GLN A 34 1.39 4.89 -21.46
C GLN A 34 2.23 3.72 -21.98
N LEU A 35 1.66 2.86 -22.83
CA LEU A 35 2.42 1.79 -23.49
C LEU A 35 3.51 2.35 -24.40
N ASN A 36 3.21 3.37 -25.20
CA ASN A 36 4.21 4.02 -26.04
C ASN A 36 5.30 4.69 -25.20
N LYS A 37 4.95 5.43 -24.14
CA LYS A 37 5.94 6.00 -23.20
C LYS A 37 6.87 4.93 -22.61
N LYS A 38 6.35 3.73 -22.32
CA LYS A 38 7.13 2.64 -21.75
C LYS A 38 8.08 1.95 -22.73
N TYR A 39 7.68 1.78 -23.98
CA TYR A 39 8.45 0.99 -24.97
C TYR A 39 9.15 1.83 -26.04
N MET A 40 8.87 3.13 -26.13
CA MET A 40 9.64 4.03 -26.99
C MET A 40 11.08 4.17 -26.48
N PRO A 41 12.05 4.34 -27.40
CA PRO A 41 11.89 4.44 -28.86
C PRO A 41 11.90 3.08 -29.59
N VAL A 42 11.99 1.94 -28.86
CA VAL A 42 12.21 0.61 -29.46
C VAL A 42 10.99 0.10 -30.21
N LEU A 43 9.80 0.26 -29.63
CA LEU A 43 8.54 -0.19 -30.21
C LEU A 43 7.53 0.95 -30.19
N HIS A 44 6.79 1.08 -31.29
CA HIS A 44 5.61 1.93 -31.37
C HIS A 44 4.36 1.06 -31.44
N LEU A 45 3.43 1.29 -30.51
CA LEU A 45 2.18 0.54 -30.40
C LEU A 45 1.02 1.37 -30.92
N LYS A 46 0.23 0.80 -31.84
CA LYS A 46 -1.01 1.38 -32.35
C LYS A 46 -2.21 0.52 -31.97
N LYS A 47 -3.33 1.17 -31.65
CA LYS A 47 -4.61 0.48 -31.43
C LYS A 47 -5.03 -0.25 -32.71
N GLN A 48 -5.47 -1.49 -32.57
CA GLN A 48 -6.30 -2.14 -33.58
C GLN A 48 -7.73 -2.28 -33.06
N GLN A 49 -7.92 -3.01 -31.96
CA GLN A 49 -9.25 -3.36 -31.49
C GLN A 49 -9.28 -3.62 -29.98
N LEU A 50 -10.41 -3.32 -29.33
CA LEU A 50 -10.74 -3.84 -28.00
C LEU A 50 -11.37 -5.23 -28.15
N ILE A 51 -10.74 -6.27 -27.59
CA ILE A 51 -11.23 -7.66 -27.67
C ILE A 51 -12.28 -7.89 -26.57
N ASN A 52 -11.93 -7.55 -25.33
CA ASN A 52 -12.82 -7.61 -24.17
C ASN A 52 -12.40 -6.56 -23.14
N GLY A 53 -13.25 -6.35 -22.14
CA GLY A 53 -12.88 -5.53 -21.00
C GLY A 53 -13.82 -5.73 -19.83
N TYR A 54 -13.29 -5.50 -18.63
CA TYR A 54 -14.02 -5.46 -17.37
C TYR A 54 -13.88 -4.06 -16.78
N ARG A 55 -14.99 -3.55 -16.26
CA ARG A 55 -15.07 -2.28 -15.52
C ARG A 55 -15.52 -2.60 -14.10
N ARG A 56 -14.82 -2.07 -13.11
CA ARG A 56 -15.14 -2.22 -11.69
C ARG A 56 -15.10 -0.85 -11.03
N PHE A 57 -16.07 -0.57 -10.18
CA PHE A 57 -16.01 0.61 -9.31
C PHE A 57 -15.49 0.20 -7.93
N ASP A 58 -14.43 0.86 -7.49
CA ASP A 58 -13.90 0.80 -6.12
C ASP A 58 -14.20 2.15 -5.44
N PRO A 59 -15.01 2.20 -4.37
CA PRO A 59 -15.33 3.45 -3.68
C PRO A 59 -14.13 4.21 -3.13
N THR A 60 -13.01 3.53 -2.88
CA THR A 60 -11.78 4.11 -2.33
C THR A 60 -10.81 4.56 -3.43
N ARG A 61 -10.75 3.85 -4.56
CA ARG A 61 -9.77 4.09 -5.63
C ARG A 61 -10.35 4.71 -6.89
N GLY A 62 -11.62 4.51 -7.17
CA GLY A 62 -12.33 4.96 -8.37
C GLY A 62 -12.63 3.84 -9.37
N MET A 63 -12.65 4.18 -10.66
CA MET A 63 -13.02 3.22 -11.72
C MET A 63 -11.79 2.43 -12.18
N GLU A 64 -11.83 1.12 -12.03
CA GLU A 64 -10.81 0.20 -12.54
C GLU A 64 -11.22 -0.42 -13.86
N TYR A 65 -10.25 -0.56 -14.76
CA TYR A 65 -10.41 -1.11 -16.09
C TYR A 65 -9.37 -2.21 -16.33
N THR A 66 -9.85 -3.41 -16.68
CA THR A 66 -9.01 -4.48 -17.23
C THR A 66 -9.41 -4.70 -18.67
N LEU A 67 -8.55 -4.38 -19.62
CA LEU A 67 -8.86 -4.41 -21.05
C LEU A 67 -7.91 -5.34 -21.80
N ASP A 68 -8.45 -6.23 -22.64
CA ASP A 68 -7.65 -6.97 -23.61
C ASP A 68 -7.66 -6.24 -24.94
N LEU A 69 -6.51 -5.69 -25.31
CA LEU A 69 -6.34 -4.91 -26.53
C LEU A 69 -5.57 -5.70 -27.58
N GLN A 70 -6.07 -5.67 -28.81
CA GLN A 70 -5.29 -6.01 -29.98
C GLN A 70 -4.52 -4.78 -30.43
N LEU A 71 -3.20 -4.91 -30.51
CA LEU A 71 -2.27 -3.83 -30.80
C LEU A 71 -1.39 -4.21 -31.98
N GLU A 72 -1.13 -3.25 -32.87
CA GLU A 72 -0.08 -3.37 -33.86
C GLU A 72 1.22 -2.82 -33.27
N VAL A 73 2.24 -3.65 -33.23
CA VAL A 73 3.58 -3.27 -32.78
C VAL A 73 4.46 -3.05 -33.99
N VAL A 74 4.96 -1.82 -34.15
CA VAL A 74 5.89 -1.45 -35.20
C VAL A 74 7.28 -1.26 -34.58
N ASN A 75 8.26 -2.00 -35.10
CA ASN A 75 9.66 -1.84 -34.70
C ASN A 75 10.31 -0.71 -35.52
N GLN A 76 11.45 -0.20 -35.07
CA GLN A 76 12.26 0.82 -35.75
C GLN A 76 12.62 0.45 -37.20
N LYS A 77 12.71 -0.85 -37.50
CA LYS A 77 12.98 -1.38 -38.85
C LYS A 77 11.74 -1.43 -39.77
N GLY A 78 10.59 -0.93 -39.31
CA GLY A 78 9.33 -0.92 -40.08
C GLY A 78 8.55 -2.25 -40.08
N HIS A 79 9.05 -3.28 -39.39
CA HIS A 79 8.32 -4.54 -39.24
C HIS A 79 7.14 -4.35 -38.29
N SER A 80 5.94 -4.75 -38.72
CA SER A 80 4.75 -4.72 -37.90
C SER A 80 4.26 -6.13 -37.53
N ARG A 81 3.72 -6.27 -36.31
CA ARG A 81 3.10 -7.50 -35.83
C ARG A 81 1.90 -7.18 -34.96
N SER A 82 0.81 -7.90 -35.16
CA SER A 82 -0.36 -7.84 -34.27
C SER A 82 -0.11 -8.69 -33.02
N ILE A 83 -0.35 -8.13 -31.84
CA ILE A 83 -0.28 -8.80 -30.55
C ILE A 83 -1.54 -8.53 -29.73
N THR A 84 -1.85 -9.42 -28.80
CA THR A 84 -2.86 -9.19 -27.76
C THR A 84 -2.16 -8.83 -26.46
N LYS A 85 -2.60 -7.75 -25.81
CA LYS A 85 -2.06 -7.29 -24.54
C LYS A 85 -3.19 -6.91 -23.58
N ARG A 86 -3.18 -7.53 -22.40
CA ARG A 86 -3.99 -7.10 -21.25
C ARG A 86 -3.35 -5.89 -20.58
N VAL A 87 -4.15 -4.86 -20.32
CA VAL A 87 -3.75 -3.65 -19.59
C VAL A 87 -4.69 -3.43 -18.41
N HIS A 88 -4.14 -2.85 -17.34
CA HIS A 88 -4.88 -2.48 -16.13
C HIS A 88 -4.73 -0.98 -15.94
N LEU A 89 -5.86 -0.28 -15.80
CA LEU A 89 -5.91 1.16 -15.60
C LEU A 89 -6.84 1.49 -14.45
N VAL A 90 -6.56 2.59 -13.76
CA VAL A 90 -7.45 3.18 -12.77
C VAL A 90 -7.70 4.64 -13.15
N ARG A 91 -8.98 5.02 -13.20
CA ARG A 91 -9.41 6.42 -13.26
C ARG A 91 -9.82 6.82 -11.84
N PRO A 92 -8.97 7.57 -11.13
CA PRO A 92 -9.22 7.85 -9.74
C PRO A 92 -10.31 8.92 -9.55
N LEU A 93 -11.07 8.83 -8.45
CA LEU A 93 -12.08 9.84 -8.08
C LEU A 93 -11.46 11.15 -7.58
N SER A 94 -10.27 11.05 -6.99
CA SER A 94 -9.49 12.16 -6.43
C SER A 94 -8.00 11.89 -6.61
N LEU A 95 -7.14 12.83 -6.21
CA LEU A 95 -5.71 12.55 -6.11
C LEU A 95 -5.52 11.50 -5.01
N ILE A 96 -5.16 10.27 -5.40
CA ILE A 96 -4.84 9.20 -4.44
C ILE A 96 -3.58 9.63 -3.71
N GLU A 97 -3.74 10.09 -2.48
CA GLU A 97 -2.62 10.32 -1.57
C GLU A 97 -2.33 8.99 -0.87
N ILE A 98 -1.23 8.35 -1.24
CA ILE A 98 -0.69 7.25 -0.44
C ILE A 98 -0.17 7.91 0.81
N ILE A 99 -0.95 7.89 1.89
CA ILE A 99 -0.45 8.23 3.22
C ILE A 99 0.47 7.07 3.59
N PRO A 100 1.81 7.22 3.57
CA PRO A 100 2.66 6.17 4.08
C PRO A 100 2.28 6.05 5.55
N MET A 101 1.68 4.92 5.93
CA MET A 101 1.60 4.60 7.34
C MET A 101 3.06 4.51 7.78
N PRO A 102 3.58 5.49 8.55
CA PRO A 102 4.97 5.43 8.95
C PRO A 102 5.10 4.09 9.65
N TYR A 103 6.08 3.29 9.22
CA TYR A 103 6.43 2.06 9.90
C TYR A 103 6.42 2.38 11.39
N VAL A 104 5.48 1.80 12.12
CA VAL A 104 5.49 1.89 13.56
C VAL A 104 6.72 1.08 13.93
N THR A 105 7.87 1.75 14.04
CA THR A 105 8.96 1.19 14.82
C THR A 105 8.44 1.29 16.23
N GLU A 106 7.81 0.21 16.71
CA GLU A 106 7.59 -0.03 18.12
C GLU A 106 8.98 -0.05 18.79
N ALA A 107 9.54 1.13 19.04
CA ALA A 107 10.59 1.30 20.02
C ALA A 107 9.88 1.26 21.38
N THR A 108 9.37 0.09 21.73
CA THR A 108 8.67 -0.17 22.99
C THR A 108 9.68 -0.04 24.12
N ARG A 109 9.77 1.17 24.67
CA ARG A 109 10.62 1.45 25.83
C ARG A 109 9.92 0.94 27.08
N VAL A 110 10.51 -0.05 27.74
CA VAL A 110 9.93 -0.63 28.96
C VAL A 110 10.28 0.25 30.16
N HIS A 111 9.29 0.70 30.91
CA HIS A 111 9.47 1.47 32.14
C HIS A 111 9.25 0.56 33.35
N ILE A 112 10.30 0.39 34.16
CA ILE A 112 10.29 -0.40 35.38
C ILE A 112 10.35 0.58 36.55
N ILE A 113 9.28 0.63 37.33
CA ILE A 113 9.15 1.52 38.49
C ILE A 113 9.16 0.67 39.74
N ILE A 114 10.11 0.93 40.63
CA ILE A 114 10.26 0.19 41.89
C ILE A 114 10.07 1.16 43.05
N PRO A 115 8.94 1.05 43.78
CA PRO A 115 8.80 1.71 45.06
C PRO A 115 9.73 1.04 46.07
N LEU A 116 10.48 1.84 46.82
CA LEU A 116 11.42 1.39 47.83
C LEU A 116 11.07 2.01 49.18
N THR A 117 11.01 1.17 50.20
CA THR A 117 10.94 1.56 51.61
C THR A 117 12.28 1.30 52.30
N SER A 118 12.45 1.80 53.52
CA SER A 118 13.67 1.60 54.31
C SER A 118 13.96 0.11 54.61
N GLU A 119 12.93 -0.74 54.65
CA GLU A 119 13.05 -2.19 54.86
C GLU A 119 13.66 -2.91 53.63
N ASP A 120 13.46 -2.37 52.44
CA ASP A 120 13.88 -2.99 51.17
C ASP A 120 15.37 -2.83 50.88
N ARG A 121 16.09 -2.04 51.68
CA ARG A 121 17.51 -1.69 51.47
C ARG A 121 18.41 -2.91 51.27
N SER A 122 18.12 -4.02 51.94
CA SER A 122 18.88 -5.25 51.84
C SER A 122 18.75 -5.95 50.47
N TYR A 123 17.63 -5.75 49.77
CA TYR A 123 17.34 -6.38 48.48
C TYR A 123 17.75 -5.53 47.28
N VAL A 124 17.86 -4.22 47.45
CA VAL A 124 18.17 -3.26 46.35
C VAL A 124 19.51 -3.57 45.67
N ASN A 125 20.54 -3.88 46.44
CA ASN A 125 21.88 -4.15 45.89
C ASN A 125 21.86 -5.38 44.97
N HIS A 126 21.22 -6.47 45.41
CA HIS A 126 21.11 -7.68 44.60
C HIS A 126 20.27 -7.44 43.34
N PHE A 127 19.17 -6.70 43.46
CA PHE A 127 18.36 -6.33 42.29
C PHE A 127 19.16 -5.52 41.27
N LEU A 128 19.96 -4.55 41.71
CA LEU A 128 20.79 -3.72 40.83
C LEU A 128 21.85 -4.55 40.09
N GLU A 129 22.50 -5.50 40.76
CA GLU A 129 23.47 -6.41 40.13
C GLU A 129 22.82 -7.27 39.02
N VAL A 130 21.63 -7.81 39.31
CA VAL A 130 20.88 -8.61 38.34
C VAL A 130 20.35 -7.73 37.20
N PHE A 131 19.88 -6.52 37.49
CA PHE A 131 19.39 -5.60 36.46
C PHE A 131 20.51 -5.11 35.53
N ALA A 132 21.69 -4.79 36.09
CA ALA A 132 22.84 -4.36 35.31
C ALA A 132 23.29 -5.43 34.31
N SER A 133 23.45 -6.66 34.76
CA SER A 133 23.89 -7.79 33.93
C SER A 133 22.87 -8.18 32.85
N ASN A 134 21.56 -8.07 33.12
CA ASN A 134 20.53 -8.58 32.21
C ASN A 134 19.87 -7.53 31.32
N ALA A 135 19.83 -6.26 31.72
CA ALA A 135 19.14 -5.19 30.98
C ALA A 135 20.07 -4.05 30.53
N PHE A 136 21.10 -3.73 31.32
CA PHE A 136 22.01 -2.62 30.97
C PHE A 136 23.13 -3.08 30.03
N GLU A 137 23.80 -4.20 30.34
CA GLU A 137 24.87 -4.75 29.50
C GLU A 137 24.38 -5.27 28.14
N THR A 138 23.14 -5.77 28.09
CA THR A 138 22.46 -6.25 26.88
C THR A 138 21.90 -5.12 26.00
N SER A 139 21.99 -3.86 26.45
CA SER A 139 21.47 -2.67 25.75
C SER A 139 19.97 -2.74 25.41
N GLU A 140 19.18 -3.34 26.30
CA GLU A 140 17.72 -3.38 26.18
C GLU A 140 17.13 -1.97 26.33
N ASN A 141 16.04 -1.68 25.60
CA ASN A 141 15.38 -0.36 25.65
C ASN A 141 14.49 -0.24 26.91
N ALA A 142 15.12 -0.22 28.09
CA ALA A 142 14.46 -0.19 29.39
C ALA A 142 14.90 1.00 30.24
N VAL A 143 14.01 1.49 31.11
CA VAL A 143 14.28 2.53 32.11
C VAL A 143 13.92 2.01 33.47
N LEU A 144 14.87 2.09 34.40
CA LEU A 144 14.62 1.82 35.80
C LEU A 144 14.45 3.13 36.56
N THR A 145 13.34 3.28 37.27
CA THR A 145 13.04 4.42 38.15
C THR A 145 12.80 3.93 39.57
N PHE A 146 13.53 4.49 40.54
CA PHE A 146 13.28 4.26 41.95
C PHE A 146 12.35 5.34 42.52
N LEU A 147 11.31 4.90 43.20
CA LEU A 147 10.40 5.76 43.95
C LEU A 147 10.65 5.51 45.45
N PHE A 148 11.39 6.41 46.09
CA PHE A 148 11.62 6.30 47.53
C PHE A 148 10.39 6.75 48.30
N ILE A 149 9.82 5.84 49.07
CA ILE A 149 8.68 6.08 49.96
C ILE A 149 9.26 6.20 51.37
N TYR A 150 9.17 7.40 51.93
CA TYR A 150 9.62 7.70 53.29
C TYR A 150 8.42 7.70 54.22
N ASP A 151 8.60 7.14 55.42
CA ASP A 151 7.64 7.33 56.48
C ASP A 151 7.74 8.76 57.04
N PRO A 152 6.66 9.32 57.63
CA PRO A 152 6.65 10.69 58.15
C PRO A 152 7.73 10.99 59.20
N GLU A 153 8.26 9.97 59.86
CA GLU A 153 9.33 10.09 60.86
C GLU A 153 10.75 10.02 60.24
N GLU A 154 10.85 9.68 58.95
CA GLU A 154 12.12 9.50 58.23
C GLU A 154 12.40 10.63 57.20
N ALA A 155 11.48 11.60 57.06
CA ALA A 155 11.56 12.71 56.10
C ALA A 155 12.32 13.95 56.61
#